data_AF-A0A954KCS0-F1
#
_entry.id   AF-A0A954KCS0-F1
#
_cell.length_a   1.000
_cell.length_b   1.000
_cell.length_c   1.000
_cell.angle_alpha   90.00
_cell.angle_beta   90.00
_cell.angle_gamma   90.00
#
_symmetry.space_group_name_H-M   'P 1'
#
loop_
_entity.id
_entity.type
_entity.pdbx_description
1 polymer ?
#
loop_
_entity_poly.entity_id
_entity_poly.type
_entity_poly.pdbx_seq_one_letter_code
_entity_poly.pdbx_strand_id
1 'polypeptide(L)'
;MRHRVKGRKLGRNASHRHAMFRNMASSLIRTVRVEDGDPNSPKVAGRIVTTVPKAKELRPYVERLVTMARKAATHQEAADEFSTTAERNSPEWKQWRTSDQWQKWNQAIAPAVALRRRAFALLRDEEALDILFDELAERFQDRPGGYTRIVRLAQRRLGDAGEQALIEFVGERDRVRKKRSAPVVVDSAPEKTEKAPEPSTEPEASAAEDSGGEETETTKED
;
A
#
# COMPACT_ATOMS: atom_id res chain seq x y z
N MET A 1 6.02 34.60 -13.40
CA MET A 1 6.25 33.26 -12.78
C MET A 1 4.93 32.61 -12.40
N ARG A 2 4.89 31.29 -12.09
CA ARG A 2 3.68 30.57 -11.61
C ARG A 2 3.86 30.11 -10.16
N HIS A 3 3.69 31.01 -9.20
CA HIS A 3 3.83 30.65 -7.78
C HIS A 3 2.65 29.79 -7.31
N ARG A 4 2.92 28.79 -6.45
CA ARG A 4 1.93 27.89 -5.82
C ARG A 4 1.02 27.07 -6.77
N VAL A 5 1.21 27.14 -8.08
CA VAL A 5 0.46 26.32 -9.06
C VAL A 5 1.01 24.91 -9.08
N LYS A 6 0.26 23.94 -8.53
CA LYS A 6 0.59 22.50 -8.61
C LYS A 6 0.08 21.88 -9.90
N GLY A 7 0.84 20.91 -10.41
CA GLY A 7 0.46 20.06 -11.55
C GLY A 7 0.63 20.68 -12.94
N ARG A 8 0.38 19.87 -13.97
CA ARG A 8 0.61 20.22 -15.39
C ARG A 8 -0.68 20.36 -16.18
N LYS A 9 -0.70 21.32 -17.14
CA LYS A 9 -1.82 21.52 -18.06
C LYS A 9 -1.99 20.40 -19.10
N LEU A 10 -0.93 19.63 -19.40
CA LEU A 10 -0.94 18.51 -20.35
C LEU A 10 -1.51 18.85 -21.75
N GLY A 11 -1.30 20.09 -22.21
CA GLY A 11 -1.85 20.59 -23.47
C GLY A 11 -3.37 20.68 -23.54
N ARG A 12 -4.08 20.68 -22.40
CA ARG A 12 -5.55 20.57 -22.33
C ARG A 12 -6.18 21.68 -21.50
N ASN A 13 -7.41 22.07 -21.87
CA ASN A 13 -8.30 22.87 -21.03
C ASN A 13 -8.73 22.09 -19.76
N ALA A 14 -9.50 22.72 -18.87
CA ALA A 14 -9.89 22.08 -17.60
C ALA A 14 -10.83 20.88 -17.79
N SER A 15 -11.87 21.00 -18.62
CA SER A 15 -12.86 19.95 -18.86
C SER A 15 -12.25 18.70 -19.52
N HIS A 16 -11.49 18.85 -20.61
CA HIS A 16 -10.78 17.75 -21.26
C HIS A 16 -9.75 17.12 -20.31
N ARG A 17 -9.03 17.92 -19.51
CA ARG A 17 -8.10 17.33 -18.52
C ARG A 17 -8.82 16.51 -17.44
N HIS A 18 -9.99 16.94 -16.97
CA HIS A 18 -10.80 16.15 -16.04
C HIS A 18 -11.35 14.87 -16.68
N ALA A 19 -11.86 14.94 -17.91
CA ALA A 19 -12.31 13.76 -18.68
C ALA A 19 -11.15 12.77 -18.93
N MET A 20 -9.97 13.27 -19.27
CA MET A 20 -8.78 12.43 -19.47
C MET A 20 -8.37 11.72 -18.17
N PHE A 21 -8.37 12.39 -17.01
CA PHE A 21 -8.05 11.75 -15.73
C PHE A 21 -9.12 10.75 -15.29
N ARG A 22 -10.41 11.08 -15.51
CA ARG A 22 -11.52 10.16 -15.31
C ARG A 22 -11.28 8.86 -16.09
N ASN A 23 -11.17 8.95 -17.41
CA ASN A 23 -11.05 7.77 -18.26
C ASN A 23 -9.81 6.94 -17.91
N MET A 24 -8.65 7.57 -17.68
CA MET A 24 -7.45 6.84 -17.26
C MET A 24 -7.58 6.20 -15.86
N ALA A 25 -8.34 6.79 -14.94
CA ALA A 25 -8.61 6.20 -13.63
C ALA A 25 -9.59 5.02 -13.75
N SER A 26 -10.69 5.17 -14.50
CA SER A 26 -11.63 4.09 -14.77
C SER A 26 -10.94 2.91 -15.45
N SER A 27 -10.14 3.14 -16.50
CA SER A 27 -9.35 2.08 -17.14
C SER A 27 -8.39 1.39 -16.16
N LEU A 28 -7.65 2.15 -15.34
CA LEU A 28 -6.74 1.55 -14.35
C LEU A 28 -7.48 0.70 -13.31
N ILE A 29 -8.65 1.14 -12.84
CA ILE A 29 -9.43 0.36 -11.87
C ILE A 29 -10.04 -0.88 -12.55
N ARG A 30 -10.65 -0.73 -13.73
CA ARG A 30 -11.24 -1.86 -14.48
C ARG A 30 -10.23 -2.93 -14.83
N THR A 31 -8.94 -2.59 -15.03
CA THR A 31 -7.88 -3.61 -15.19
C THR A 31 -7.71 -4.57 -14.00
N VAL A 32 -8.35 -4.36 -12.84
CA VAL A 32 -8.29 -5.30 -11.72
C VAL A 32 -9.13 -6.55 -11.99
N ARG A 33 -10.37 -6.39 -12.48
CA ARG A 33 -11.19 -7.48 -13.01
C ARG A 33 -10.76 -7.77 -14.45
N VAL A 34 -9.92 -8.78 -14.63
CA VAL A 34 -9.56 -9.30 -15.95
C VAL A 34 -10.44 -10.49 -16.26
N GLU A 35 -11.27 -10.39 -17.30
CA GLU A 35 -12.03 -11.52 -17.83
C GLU A 35 -11.12 -12.40 -18.70
N ASP A 36 -11.12 -13.71 -18.44
CA ASP A 36 -10.36 -14.69 -19.21
C ASP A 36 -10.95 -14.81 -20.63
N GLY A 37 -10.27 -14.19 -21.61
CA GLY A 37 -10.58 -14.36 -23.04
C GLY A 37 -10.68 -13.07 -23.86
N ASP A 38 -10.76 -11.88 -23.25
CA ASP A 38 -10.72 -10.62 -24.02
C ASP A 38 -9.33 -10.41 -24.65
N PRO A 39 -9.20 -10.33 -25.99
CA PRO A 39 -7.93 -10.04 -26.66
C PRO A 39 -7.31 -8.68 -26.30
N ASN A 40 -8.13 -7.74 -25.82
CA ASN A 40 -7.74 -6.40 -25.40
C ASN A 40 -7.49 -6.29 -23.88
N SER A 41 -7.60 -7.41 -23.15
CA SER A 41 -7.32 -7.46 -21.72
C SER A 41 -5.86 -7.09 -21.41
N PRO A 42 -5.62 -6.41 -20.26
CA PRO A 42 -4.27 -6.08 -19.85
C PRO A 42 -3.54 -7.36 -19.43
N LYS A 43 -2.35 -7.63 -19.98
CA LYS A 43 -1.51 -8.81 -19.66
C LYS A 43 -1.21 -9.06 -18.16
N VAL A 44 -1.57 -8.13 -17.29
CA VAL A 44 -1.45 -8.17 -15.82
C VAL A 44 -2.54 -7.26 -15.27
N ALA A 45 -3.23 -7.72 -14.23
CA ALA A 45 -4.25 -6.96 -13.55
C ALA A 45 -3.71 -5.67 -12.89
N GLY A 46 -4.59 -4.67 -12.72
CA GLY A 46 -4.32 -3.46 -11.94
C GLY A 46 -3.22 -2.53 -12.48
N ARG A 47 -2.97 -2.50 -13.79
CA ARG A 47 -1.96 -1.61 -14.41
C ARG A 47 -2.37 -1.04 -15.77
N ILE A 48 -1.88 0.17 -16.08
CA ILE A 48 -1.93 0.75 -17.43
C ILE A 48 -0.58 1.36 -17.84
N VAL A 49 -0.33 1.42 -19.16
CA VAL A 49 0.83 2.11 -19.74
C VAL A 49 0.39 3.47 -20.29
N THR A 50 1.10 4.52 -19.90
CA THR A 50 0.83 5.91 -20.32
C THR A 50 2.16 6.68 -20.43
N THR A 51 2.13 8.02 -20.47
CA THR A 51 3.36 8.83 -20.46
C THR A 51 3.77 9.26 -19.05
N VAL A 52 5.07 9.43 -18.79
CA VAL A 52 5.60 9.87 -17.47
C VAL A 52 4.88 11.12 -16.93
N PRO A 53 4.53 12.14 -17.74
CA PRO A 53 3.71 13.25 -17.28
C PRO A 53 2.32 12.82 -16.84
N LYS A 54 1.57 12.07 -17.67
CA LYS A 54 0.20 11.63 -17.38
C LYS A 54 0.13 10.79 -16.10
N ALA A 55 1.02 9.80 -15.94
CA ALA A 55 1.06 8.93 -14.75
C ALA A 55 1.25 9.74 -13.46
N LYS A 56 2.20 10.69 -13.46
CA LYS A 56 2.49 11.53 -12.28
C LYS A 56 1.32 12.44 -11.89
N GLU A 57 0.55 12.95 -12.85
CA GLU A 57 -0.64 13.76 -12.56
C GLU A 57 -1.88 12.91 -12.22
N LEU A 58 -1.96 11.66 -12.72
CA LEU A 58 -3.04 10.71 -12.43
C LEU A 58 -2.95 10.17 -10.99
N ARG A 59 -1.73 9.95 -10.48
CA ARG A 59 -1.50 9.44 -9.11
C ARG A 59 -2.35 10.13 -8.01
N PRO A 60 -2.28 11.46 -7.79
CA PRO A 60 -3.10 12.10 -6.74
C PRO A 60 -4.62 12.01 -6.98
N TYR A 61 -5.07 11.76 -8.21
CA TYR A 61 -6.47 11.52 -8.51
C TYR A 61 -6.92 10.13 -8.05
N VAL A 62 -6.12 9.10 -8.36
CA VAL A 62 -6.38 7.69 -7.98
C VAL A 62 -6.16 7.45 -6.48
N GLU A 63 -5.09 7.99 -5.89
CA GLU A 63 -4.82 7.84 -4.45
C GLU A 63 -5.96 8.42 -3.59
N ARG A 64 -6.61 9.50 -4.08
CA ARG A 64 -7.80 10.07 -3.44
C ARG A 64 -9.03 9.17 -3.56
N LEU A 65 -9.21 8.48 -4.68
CA LEU A 65 -10.32 7.54 -4.89
C LEU A 65 -10.20 6.33 -3.95
N VAL A 66 -9.03 5.68 -3.90
CA VAL A 66 -8.76 4.56 -2.97
C VAL A 66 -8.93 5.00 -1.51
N THR A 67 -8.47 6.21 -1.16
CA THR A 67 -8.68 6.76 0.19
C THR A 67 -10.17 7.01 0.53
N MET A 68 -11.02 7.31 -0.45
CA MET A 68 -12.47 7.41 -0.23
C MET A 68 -13.10 6.04 -0.01
N ALA A 69 -12.68 5.04 -0.78
CA ALA A 69 -13.18 3.66 -0.68
C ALA A 69 -12.81 3.02 0.67
N ARG A 70 -11.52 3.05 1.05
CA ARG A 70 -11.04 2.55 2.35
C ARG A 70 -11.78 3.16 3.54
N LYS A 71 -12.06 4.47 3.48
CA LYS A 71 -12.85 5.16 4.53
C LYS A 71 -14.32 4.76 4.52
N ALA A 72 -14.88 4.39 3.37
CA ALA A 72 -16.23 3.88 3.30
C ALA A 72 -16.34 2.48 3.92
N ALA A 73 -15.37 1.59 3.67
CA ALA A 73 -15.31 0.27 4.30
C ALA A 73 -15.37 0.37 5.83
N THR A 74 -14.53 1.22 6.46
CA THR A 74 -14.58 1.42 7.92
C THR A 74 -15.90 1.98 8.45
N HIS A 75 -16.70 2.65 7.60
CA HIS A 75 -18.05 3.12 7.95
C HIS A 75 -19.15 2.08 7.62
N GLN A 76 -18.86 1.09 6.77
CA GLN A 76 -19.72 -0.07 6.53
C GLN A 76 -19.58 -1.04 7.71
N GLU A 77 -18.36 -1.40 8.10
CA GLU A 77 -18.08 -2.24 9.29
C GLU A 77 -18.77 -1.70 10.56
N ALA A 78 -18.65 -0.39 10.80
CA ALA A 78 -19.31 0.28 11.94
C ALA A 78 -20.85 0.39 11.80
N ALA A 79 -21.40 0.22 10.60
CA ALA A 79 -22.85 0.13 10.40
C ALA A 79 -23.33 -1.32 10.55
N ASP A 80 -22.53 -2.30 10.15
CA ASP A 80 -22.89 -3.72 10.18
C ASP A 80 -23.18 -4.21 11.62
N GLU A 81 -22.52 -3.62 12.64
CA GLU A 81 -22.83 -3.81 14.07
C GLU A 81 -24.31 -3.52 14.43
N PHE A 82 -24.93 -2.53 13.79
CA PHE A 82 -26.32 -2.11 14.03
C PHE A 82 -27.31 -2.62 12.97
N SER A 83 -26.83 -3.43 12.03
CA SER A 83 -27.63 -3.98 10.93
C SER A 83 -28.64 -5.03 11.41
N THR A 84 -29.56 -5.41 10.52
CA THR A 84 -30.50 -6.51 10.77
C THR A 84 -30.40 -7.55 9.65
N THR A 85 -30.41 -8.83 10.04
CA THR A 85 -30.47 -9.97 9.10
C THR A 85 -31.89 -10.22 8.57
N ALA A 86 -32.91 -9.56 9.12
CA ALA A 86 -34.31 -9.76 8.75
C ALA A 86 -34.57 -9.40 7.28
N GLU A 87 -35.35 -10.23 6.59
CA GLU A 87 -35.65 -10.04 5.17
C GLU A 87 -36.33 -8.69 4.89
N ARG A 88 -36.00 -8.10 3.74
CA ARG A 88 -36.50 -6.77 3.36
C ARG A 88 -38.03 -6.77 3.26
N ASN A 89 -38.67 -5.82 3.93
CA ASN A 89 -40.13 -5.66 4.07
C ASN A 89 -40.84 -6.68 4.99
N SER A 90 -40.11 -7.60 5.64
CA SER A 90 -40.67 -8.44 6.72
C SER A 90 -41.23 -7.60 7.89
N PRO A 91 -42.08 -8.17 8.77
CA PRO A 91 -42.55 -7.48 9.96
C PRO A 91 -41.41 -7.04 10.88
N GLU A 92 -40.42 -7.91 11.08
CA GLU A 92 -39.22 -7.65 11.90
C GLU A 92 -38.39 -6.49 11.33
N TRP A 93 -38.16 -6.46 10.01
CA TRP A 93 -37.47 -5.36 9.35
C TRP A 93 -38.23 -4.03 9.47
N LYS A 94 -39.57 -4.05 9.45
CA LYS A 94 -40.40 -2.85 9.70
C LYS A 94 -40.30 -2.37 11.15
N GLN A 95 -40.17 -3.27 12.12
CA GLN A 95 -39.94 -2.93 13.52
C GLN A 95 -38.53 -2.35 13.75
N TRP A 96 -37.49 -2.99 13.16
CA TRP A 96 -36.12 -2.48 13.22
C TRP A 96 -36.01 -1.06 12.62
N ARG A 97 -36.67 -0.80 11.49
CA ARG A 97 -36.80 0.54 10.85
C ARG A 97 -37.33 1.63 11.78
N THR A 98 -38.11 1.30 12.80
CA THR A 98 -38.65 2.24 13.80
C THR A 98 -37.84 2.29 15.10
N SER A 99 -36.80 1.46 15.23
CA SER A 99 -35.99 1.35 16.45
C SER A 99 -34.77 2.29 16.45
N ASP A 100 -34.20 2.52 17.64
CA ASP A 100 -32.94 3.26 17.81
C ASP A 100 -31.75 2.62 17.07
N GLN A 101 -31.78 1.30 16.85
CA GLN A 101 -30.75 0.61 16.09
C GLN A 101 -30.70 1.08 14.63
N TRP A 102 -31.87 1.34 14.02
CA TRP A 102 -31.90 1.94 12.68
C TRP A 102 -31.32 3.37 12.65
N GLN A 103 -31.54 4.16 13.72
CA GLN A 103 -30.96 5.50 13.80
C GLN A 103 -29.42 5.45 13.88
N LYS A 104 -28.88 4.56 14.73
CA LYS A 104 -27.43 4.31 14.84
C LYS A 104 -26.84 3.79 13.53
N TRP A 105 -27.47 2.79 12.92
CA TRP A 105 -27.10 2.26 11.60
C TRP A 105 -27.06 3.36 10.53
N ASN A 106 -28.12 4.18 10.45
CA ASN A 106 -28.22 5.26 9.47
C ASN A 106 -27.13 6.33 9.68
N GLN A 107 -26.80 6.66 10.94
CA GLN A 107 -25.71 7.57 11.27
C GLN A 107 -24.33 6.99 10.90
N ALA A 108 -24.11 5.69 11.13
CA ALA A 108 -22.86 5.01 10.80
C ALA A 108 -22.63 4.86 9.28
N ILE A 109 -23.67 4.51 8.51
CA ILE A 109 -23.56 4.24 7.06
C ILE A 109 -23.58 5.51 6.20
N ALA A 110 -24.17 6.62 6.66
CA ALA A 110 -24.32 7.84 5.87
C ALA A 110 -23.00 8.41 5.31
N PRO A 111 -21.87 8.42 6.07
CA PRO A 111 -20.54 8.76 5.53
C PRO A 111 -20.07 7.85 4.40
N ALA A 112 -20.28 6.52 4.49
CA ALA A 112 -19.92 5.58 3.42
C ALA A 112 -20.67 5.88 2.12
N VAL A 113 -21.99 6.09 2.21
CA VAL A 113 -22.84 6.46 1.08
C VAL A 113 -22.41 7.81 0.47
N ALA A 114 -22.07 8.79 1.30
CA ALA A 114 -21.56 10.09 0.83
C ALA A 114 -20.21 9.95 0.10
N LEU A 115 -19.31 9.10 0.59
CA LEU A 115 -18.02 8.80 -0.05
C LEU A 115 -18.21 8.08 -1.40
N ARG A 116 -19.09 7.07 -1.50
CA ARG A 116 -19.40 6.36 -2.76
C ARG A 116 -20.01 7.31 -3.80
N ARG A 117 -20.96 8.16 -3.40
CA ARG A 117 -21.52 9.22 -4.27
C ARG A 117 -20.46 10.22 -4.74
N ARG A 118 -19.52 10.60 -3.88
CA ARG A 118 -18.42 11.53 -4.22
C ARG A 118 -17.40 10.90 -5.17
N ALA A 119 -17.07 9.62 -4.99
CA ALA A 119 -16.23 8.87 -5.90
C ALA A 119 -16.89 8.71 -7.28
N PHE A 120 -18.18 8.36 -7.32
CA PHE A 120 -18.96 8.29 -8.57
C PHE A 120 -19.01 9.63 -9.30
N ALA A 121 -19.18 10.76 -8.59
CA ALA A 121 -19.17 12.08 -9.22
C ALA A 121 -17.85 12.38 -9.97
N LEU A 122 -16.74 11.83 -9.48
CA LEU A 122 -15.42 11.90 -10.13
C LEU A 122 -15.31 10.92 -11.30
N LEU A 123 -15.57 9.62 -11.08
CA LEU A 123 -15.35 8.53 -12.04
C LEU A 123 -16.43 8.40 -13.14
N ARG A 124 -17.72 8.53 -12.81
CA ARG A 124 -18.85 8.33 -13.74
C ARG A 124 -18.78 7.02 -14.54
N ASP A 125 -18.27 5.98 -13.89
CA ASP A 125 -18.16 4.61 -14.36
C ASP A 125 -18.55 3.76 -13.14
N GLU A 126 -19.54 2.87 -13.31
CA GLU A 126 -20.17 2.10 -12.23
C GLU A 126 -19.37 0.83 -11.91
N GLU A 127 -18.97 0.10 -12.95
CA GLU A 127 -18.07 -1.06 -12.85
C GLU A 127 -16.74 -0.67 -12.18
N ALA A 128 -16.15 0.47 -12.57
CA ALA A 128 -14.96 1.00 -11.90
C ALA A 128 -15.21 1.51 -10.47
N LEU A 129 -16.46 1.80 -10.10
CA LEU A 129 -16.81 2.19 -8.72
C LEU A 129 -16.93 0.96 -7.83
N ASP A 130 -17.49 -0.13 -8.34
CA ASP A 130 -17.71 -1.36 -7.57
C ASP A 130 -16.37 -2.05 -7.28
N ILE A 131 -15.52 -2.27 -8.30
CA ILE A 131 -14.13 -2.74 -8.12
C ILE A 131 -13.35 -1.87 -7.10
N LEU A 132 -13.61 -0.56 -7.08
CA LEU A 132 -12.93 0.36 -6.19
C LEU A 132 -13.38 0.21 -4.72
N PHE A 133 -14.66 -0.09 -4.47
CA PHE A 133 -15.25 -0.18 -3.13
C PHE A 133 -15.29 -1.60 -2.57
N ASP A 134 -15.29 -2.61 -3.44
CA ASP A 134 -15.21 -4.02 -3.07
C ASP A 134 -13.72 -4.39 -2.87
N GLU A 135 -13.01 -4.67 -3.97
CA GLU A 135 -11.66 -5.28 -3.94
C GLU A 135 -10.54 -4.31 -3.54
N LEU A 136 -10.55 -3.07 -4.06
CA LEU A 136 -9.49 -2.11 -3.77
C LEU A 136 -9.61 -1.47 -2.38
N ALA A 137 -10.78 -1.51 -1.75
CA ALA A 137 -10.96 -1.04 -0.38
C ALA A 137 -10.33 -2.04 0.61
N GLU A 138 -10.71 -3.32 0.50
CA GLU A 138 -10.19 -4.44 1.30
C GLU A 138 -8.66 -4.56 1.13
N ARG A 139 -8.17 -4.67 -0.12
CA ARG A 139 -6.73 -4.79 -0.44
C ARG A 139 -5.85 -3.69 0.17
N PHE A 140 -6.40 -2.52 0.46
CA PHE A 140 -5.65 -1.36 0.95
C PHE A 140 -6.09 -0.86 2.34
N GLN A 141 -6.82 -1.68 3.11
CA GLN A 141 -7.28 -1.36 4.46
C GLN A 141 -6.14 -0.96 5.41
N ASP A 142 -5.08 -1.77 5.50
CA ASP A 142 -3.94 -1.51 6.38
C ASP A 142 -2.93 -0.48 5.83
N ARG A 143 -3.08 -0.08 4.56
CA ARG A 143 -2.11 0.80 3.89
C ARG A 143 -2.50 2.27 4.09
N PRO A 144 -1.77 3.10 4.86
CA PRO A 144 -2.17 4.48 5.12
C PRO A 144 -2.16 5.36 3.85
N GLY A 145 -1.32 5.05 2.86
CA GLY A 145 -1.30 5.68 1.55
C GLY A 145 -0.21 5.10 0.63
N GLY A 146 -0.10 5.63 -0.60
CA GLY A 146 0.87 5.15 -1.58
C GLY A 146 0.41 3.87 -2.26
N TYR A 147 -0.86 3.83 -2.69
CA TYR A 147 -1.49 2.65 -3.30
C TYR A 147 -1.02 2.41 -4.74
N THR A 148 -0.44 3.44 -5.40
CA THR A 148 0.05 3.34 -6.78
C THR A 148 1.56 3.47 -6.88
N ARG A 149 2.17 2.63 -7.72
CA ARG A 149 3.57 2.75 -8.17
C ARG A 149 3.61 3.30 -9.60
N ILE A 150 4.62 4.12 -9.89
CA ILE A 150 4.94 4.55 -11.26
C ILE A 150 6.34 4.04 -11.60
N VAL A 151 6.43 3.20 -12.63
CA VAL A 151 7.69 2.67 -13.18
C VAL A 151 7.92 3.29 -14.56
N ARG A 152 9.09 3.88 -14.80
CA ARG A 152 9.44 4.35 -16.16
C ARG A 152 9.77 3.15 -17.03
N LEU A 153 9.28 3.14 -18.26
CA LEU A 153 9.65 2.11 -19.24
C LEU A 153 10.97 2.49 -19.91
N ALA A 154 11.79 1.49 -20.24
CA ALA A 154 13.07 1.72 -20.90
C ALA A 154 12.91 2.16 -22.37
N GLN A 155 11.93 1.58 -23.07
CA GLN A 155 11.58 1.96 -24.43
C GLN A 155 10.78 3.28 -24.44
N ARG A 156 11.16 4.18 -25.34
CA ARG A 156 10.37 5.37 -25.68
C ARG A 156 9.26 5.00 -26.66
N ARG A 157 8.19 5.78 -26.68
CA ARG A 157 7.11 5.59 -27.65
C ARG A 157 7.63 5.79 -29.09
N LEU A 158 7.34 4.82 -29.96
CA LEU A 158 7.63 4.92 -31.39
C LEU A 158 6.85 6.08 -32.02
N GLY A 159 7.47 6.80 -32.96
CA GLY A 159 6.89 7.95 -33.66
C GLY A 159 7.22 9.32 -33.02
N ASP A 160 7.02 9.50 -31.72
CA ASP A 160 7.21 10.81 -31.05
C ASP A 160 8.25 10.82 -29.91
N ALA A 161 8.96 9.71 -29.71
CA ALA A 161 9.99 9.52 -28.67
C ALA A 161 9.54 9.83 -27.23
N GLY A 162 8.22 9.85 -26.97
CA GLY A 162 7.64 10.21 -25.69
C GLY A 162 8.03 9.24 -24.56
N GLU A 163 8.39 9.77 -23.39
CA GLU A 163 8.73 8.94 -22.22
C GLU A 163 7.49 8.23 -21.68
N GLN A 164 7.51 6.89 -21.73
CA GLN A 164 6.44 6.05 -21.21
C GLN A 164 6.66 5.66 -19.75
N ALA A 165 5.54 5.48 -19.04
CA ALA A 165 5.51 4.97 -17.69
C ALA A 165 4.33 4.00 -17.54
N LEU A 166 4.60 2.93 -16.82
CA LEU A 166 3.59 2.02 -16.28
C LEU A 166 3.15 2.58 -14.93
N ILE A 167 1.84 2.65 -14.70
CA ILE A 167 1.25 2.91 -13.39
C ILE A 167 0.45 1.69 -12.97
N GLU A 168 0.70 1.20 -11.76
CA GLU A 168 0.14 -0.05 -11.22
C GLU A 168 -0.30 0.13 -9.76
N PHE A 169 -1.24 -0.71 -9.32
CA PHE A 169 -1.55 -0.88 -7.91
C PHE A 169 -0.48 -1.71 -7.19
N VAL A 170 -0.16 -1.29 -5.97
CA VAL A 170 0.87 -1.89 -5.09
C VAL A 170 0.35 -3.19 -4.45
N GLY A 171 1.23 -4.12 -4.08
CA GLY A 171 0.86 -5.35 -3.34
C GLY A 171 1.39 -6.63 -3.98
N GLU A 172 0.68 -7.17 -4.97
CA GLU A 172 0.97 -8.48 -5.60
C GLU A 172 2.42 -8.68 -6.08
N ARG A 173 3.01 -7.64 -6.68
CA ARG A 173 4.25 -7.72 -7.49
C ARG A 173 5.33 -6.79 -6.96
N ASP A 174 5.25 -6.49 -5.68
CA ASP A 174 6.22 -5.65 -4.99
C ASP A 174 7.58 -6.35 -4.94
N ARG A 175 8.63 -5.64 -5.38
CA ARG A 175 10.00 -6.13 -5.28
C ARG A 175 10.40 -6.25 -3.81
N VAL A 176 10.32 -7.47 -3.27
CA VAL A 176 10.81 -7.79 -1.93
C VAL A 176 12.32 -7.57 -1.89
N ARG A 177 12.76 -6.45 -1.29
CA ARG A 177 14.17 -6.16 -1.09
C ARG A 177 14.69 -7.04 0.05
N LYS A 178 15.18 -8.24 -0.28
CA LYS A 178 15.83 -9.14 0.67
C LYS A 178 16.94 -8.35 1.39
N LYS A 179 16.77 -8.07 2.69
CA LYS A 179 17.85 -7.54 3.53
C LYS A 179 18.98 -8.57 3.46
N ARG A 180 20.20 -8.12 3.12
CA ARG A 180 21.39 -8.96 3.25
C ARG A 180 21.65 -9.10 4.74
N SER A 181 21.50 -10.30 5.28
CA SER A 181 22.14 -10.64 6.57
C SER A 181 23.65 -10.57 6.37
N ALA A 182 24.37 -10.02 7.34
CA ALA A 182 25.81 -10.23 7.42
C ALA A 182 26.07 -11.75 7.55
N PRO A 183 27.22 -12.27 7.05
CA PRO A 183 27.61 -13.64 7.37
C PRO A 183 27.73 -13.77 8.89
N VAL A 184 27.14 -14.83 9.45
CA VAL A 184 27.42 -15.21 10.83
C VAL A 184 28.86 -15.70 10.85
N VAL A 185 29.75 -14.93 11.47
CA VAL A 185 31.09 -15.40 11.80
C VAL A 185 30.92 -16.40 12.93
N VAL A 186 30.84 -17.68 12.56
CA VAL A 186 30.97 -18.77 13.52
C VAL A 186 32.46 -18.87 13.84
N ASP A 187 32.86 -18.36 15.00
CA ASP A 187 34.17 -18.64 15.57
C ASP A 187 34.29 -20.15 15.80
N SER A 188 34.83 -20.82 14.80
CA SER A 188 35.15 -22.23 14.83
C SER A 188 36.46 -22.37 15.60
N ALA A 189 36.39 -22.18 16.92
CA ALA A 189 37.50 -22.51 17.80
C ALA A 189 37.84 -24.00 17.57
N PRO A 190 39.06 -24.33 17.12
CA PRO A 190 39.39 -25.70 16.79
C PRO A 190 39.40 -26.56 18.06
N GLU A 191 38.58 -27.60 18.04
CA GLU A 191 38.44 -28.59 19.10
C GLU A 191 39.80 -29.25 19.36
N LYS A 192 40.28 -29.22 20.62
CA LYS A 192 41.58 -29.77 21.01
C LYS A 192 41.64 -31.26 20.69
N THR A 193 42.42 -31.65 19.69
CA THR A 193 42.80 -33.05 19.48
C THR A 193 43.98 -33.40 20.38
N GLU A 194 43.82 -34.42 21.20
CA GLU A 194 44.84 -34.84 22.17
C GLU A 194 46.11 -35.37 21.49
N LYS A 195 47.28 -35.02 22.03
CA LYS A 195 48.53 -35.74 21.77
C LYS A 195 49.45 -35.66 22.99
N ALA A 196 49.97 -36.81 23.41
CA ALA A 196 50.84 -37.01 24.56
C ALA A 196 51.87 -38.11 24.22
N PRO A 197 53.00 -38.22 24.96
CA PRO A 197 53.80 -37.15 25.53
C PRO A 197 55.34 -37.32 25.36
N GLU A 198 56.09 -36.34 25.89
CA GLU A 198 57.45 -36.38 26.48
C GLU A 198 58.73 -36.09 25.63
N PRO A 199 59.86 -35.61 26.24
CA PRO A 199 60.03 -34.91 27.54
C PRO A 199 60.98 -33.66 27.56
N SER A 200 60.91 -32.92 28.68
CA SER A 200 61.97 -32.12 29.35
C SER A 200 62.82 -31.05 28.59
N THR A 201 62.70 -29.78 29.00
CA THR A 201 63.65 -29.12 29.95
C THR A 201 63.19 -27.69 30.33
N GLU A 202 63.34 -27.34 31.62
CA GLU A 202 63.15 -26.02 32.25
C GLU A 202 64.47 -25.19 32.23
N PRO A 203 64.60 -24.01 32.88
CA PRO A 203 63.79 -22.77 32.85
C PRO A 203 64.64 -21.49 32.66
N GLU A 204 64.02 -20.29 32.61
CA GLU A 204 64.40 -18.98 33.26
C GLU A 204 63.62 -17.81 32.58
N ALA A 205 62.79 -17.05 33.33
CA ALA A 205 63.04 -15.70 33.89
C ALA A 205 63.15 -14.55 32.84
N SER A 206 62.56 -13.35 32.95
CA SER A 206 61.64 -12.66 33.90
C SER A 206 60.93 -11.50 33.11
N ALA A 207 60.04 -10.61 33.60
CA ALA A 207 59.49 -10.27 34.93
C ALA A 207 57.97 -9.90 34.79
N ALA A 208 57.18 -9.42 35.77
CA ALA A 208 57.08 -8.09 36.43
C ALA A 208 57.06 -6.87 35.46
N GLU A 209 56.21 -5.84 35.56
CA GLU A 209 55.17 -5.38 36.53
C GLU A 209 54.28 -4.33 35.79
N ASP A 210 53.13 -3.78 36.23
CA ASP A 210 52.35 -3.74 37.48
C ASP A 210 50.83 -3.46 37.15
N SER A 211 49.98 -3.32 38.18
CA SER A 211 48.62 -2.74 38.28
C SER A 211 48.50 -1.26 37.81
N GLY A 212 47.34 -0.57 37.78
CA GLY A 212 45.95 -0.85 38.19
C GLY A 212 45.02 0.22 37.55
N GLY A 213 43.75 0.40 37.94
CA GLY A 213 43.00 -0.22 39.02
C GLY A 213 41.48 -0.05 38.83
N GLU A 214 40.75 -0.53 39.83
CA GLU A 214 39.31 -0.73 39.92
C GLU A 214 38.61 0.47 40.59
N GLU A 215 37.33 0.74 40.27
CA GLU A 215 36.34 1.15 41.28
C GLU A 215 34.90 0.96 40.78
N THR A 216 34.06 0.42 41.67
CA THR A 216 32.66 0.03 41.45
C THR A 216 31.71 0.91 42.29
N GLU A 217 30.44 0.47 42.46
CA GLU A 217 29.42 1.02 43.39
C GLU A 217 28.74 2.36 42.98
N THR A 218 27.46 2.64 43.31
CA THR A 218 26.42 1.88 44.05
C THR A 218 24.98 2.16 43.54
N THR A 219 24.02 1.36 44.00
CA THR A 219 22.55 1.47 43.86
C THR A 219 21.90 2.62 44.66
N LYS A 220 20.72 3.16 44.24
CA LYS A 220 19.34 2.93 44.83
C LYS A 220 18.28 3.99 44.39
N GLU A 221 17.01 3.57 44.55
CA GLU A 221 15.71 4.29 44.75
C GLU A 221 15.76 5.83 44.97
N ASP A 222 14.83 6.65 44.46
CA ASP A 222 13.34 6.59 44.46
C ASP A 222 12.68 7.06 43.14
#